data_AF-A0AAV6BWL4-F1
#
_entry.id   AF-A0AAV6BWL4-F1
#
_cell.length_a   1.000
_cell.length_b   1.000
_cell.length_c   1.000
_cell.angle_alpha   90.00
_cell.angle_beta   90.00
_cell.angle_gamma   90.00
#
_symmetry.space_group_name_H-M   'P 1'
#
loop_
_entity.id
_entity.type
_entity.pdbx_description
1 polymer ?
#
loop_
_entity_poly.entity_id
_entity_poly.type
_entity_poly.pdbx_seq_one_letter_code
_entity_poly.pdbx_strand_id
1 'polypeptide(L)'
;MNGGSATRKAAVWLAVVFLLGVGLGGTLGYGFYRHGSTSAAAPDTEAARRAHMLERFDQELHLTGEQRASLDQILTKVQAQYKGIRLQIEPQINAAREEGRAQIRAILTPDQKPRFEEFLKRLDEERRQRNQ
;
A
#
# COMPACT_ATOMS: atom_id res chain seq x y z
N MET A 1 -35.63 -21.66 -20.50
CA MET A 1 -34.38 -21.94 -19.77
C MET A 1 -33.29 -20.97 -20.23
N ASN A 2 -33.14 -19.79 -19.59
CA ASN A 2 -32.12 -18.79 -19.96
C ASN A 2 -31.42 -18.22 -18.71
N GLY A 3 -30.95 -19.10 -17.81
CA GLY A 3 -30.30 -18.72 -16.55
C GLY A 3 -28.77 -18.59 -16.59
N GLY A 4 -28.12 -18.85 -17.74
CA GLY A 4 -26.65 -18.96 -17.81
C GLY A 4 -25.89 -17.66 -18.12
N SER A 5 -26.55 -16.63 -18.66
CA SER A 5 -25.86 -15.42 -19.14
C SER A 5 -25.68 -14.36 -18.05
N ALA A 6 -26.65 -14.23 -17.13
CA ALA A 6 -26.61 -13.24 -16.06
C ALA A 6 -25.51 -13.56 -15.03
N THR A 7 -25.37 -14.84 -14.65
CA THR A 7 -24.38 -15.30 -13.66
C THR A 7 -22.94 -15.21 -14.19
N ARG A 8 -22.72 -15.48 -15.49
CA ARG A 8 -21.41 -15.25 -16.12
C ARG A 8 -21.07 -13.76 -16.18
N LYS A 9 -22.03 -12.90 -16.52
CA LYS A 9 -21.84 -11.44 -16.53
C LYS A 9 -21.55 -10.90 -15.12
N ALA A 10 -22.25 -11.40 -14.10
CA ALA A 10 -22.01 -11.04 -12.70
C ALA A 10 -20.63 -11.49 -12.20
N ALA A 11 -20.18 -12.70 -12.57
CA ALA A 11 -18.85 -13.19 -12.25
C ALA A 11 -17.74 -12.36 -12.92
N VAL A 12 -17.96 -11.91 -14.16
CA VAL A 12 -17.03 -11.01 -14.87
C VAL A 12 -16.95 -9.65 -14.17
N TRP A 13 -18.09 -9.07 -13.76
CA TRP A 13 -18.09 -7.81 -13.01
C TRP A 13 -17.41 -7.93 -11.64
N LEU A 14 -17.61 -9.04 -10.91
CA LEU A 14 -16.90 -9.30 -9.64
C LEU A 14 -15.41 -9.49 -9.85
N ALA A 15 -14.97 -10.18 -10.90
CA ALA A 15 -13.56 -10.33 -11.24
C ALA A 15 -12.93 -8.98 -11.62
N VAL A 16 -13.65 -8.11 -12.33
CA VAL A 16 -13.19 -6.76 -12.68
C VAL A 16 -13.07 -5.88 -11.43
N VAL A 17 -14.06 -5.90 -10.52
CA VAL A 17 -13.98 -5.17 -9.24
C VAL A 17 -12.84 -5.71 -8.37
N PHE A 18 -12.63 -7.03 -8.35
CA PHE A 18 -11.51 -7.65 -7.63
C PHE A 18 -10.15 -7.30 -8.24
N LEU A 19 -10.02 -7.31 -9.58
CA LEU A 19 -8.80 -6.91 -10.28
C LEU A 19 -8.52 -5.40 -10.14
N LEU A 20 -9.56 -4.57 -10.07
CA LEU A 20 -9.44 -3.14 -9.76
C LEU A 20 -9.05 -2.92 -8.29
N GLY A 21 -9.59 -3.70 -7.36
CA GLY A 21 -9.18 -3.69 -5.94
C GLY A 21 -7.74 -4.15 -5.72
N VAL A 22 -7.29 -5.19 -6.43
CA VAL A 22 -5.90 -5.66 -6.43
C VAL A 22 -4.98 -4.70 -7.20
N GLY A 23 -5.47 -4.05 -8.25
CA GLY A 23 -4.74 -3.04 -9.01
C GLY A 23 -4.47 -1.77 -8.18
N LEU A 24 -5.48 -1.26 -7.48
CA LEU A 24 -5.36 -0.08 -6.61
C LEU A 24 -4.65 -0.38 -5.28
N GLY A 25 -4.82 -1.58 -4.71
CA GLY A 25 -4.12 -2.02 -3.50
C GLY A 25 -2.67 -2.51 -3.74
N GLY A 26 -2.39 -3.03 -4.94
CA GLY A 26 -1.10 -3.61 -5.30
C GLY A 26 -0.12 -2.63 -5.94
N THR A 27 -0.58 -1.72 -6.81
CA THR A 27 0.35 -0.89 -7.60
C THR A 27 0.94 0.31 -6.84
N LEU A 28 0.25 0.82 -5.81
CA LEU A 28 0.83 1.82 -4.91
C LEU A 28 1.80 1.19 -3.88
N GLY A 29 1.70 -0.13 -3.63
CA GLY A 29 2.60 -0.86 -2.74
C GLY A 29 3.85 -1.44 -3.43
N TYR A 30 3.77 -1.79 -4.72
CA TYR A 30 4.84 -2.54 -5.40
C TYR A 30 5.88 -1.68 -6.12
N GLY A 31 5.55 -0.43 -6.50
CA GLY A 31 6.46 0.45 -7.24
C GLY A 31 7.57 1.09 -6.39
N PHE A 32 7.35 1.29 -5.09
CA PHE A 32 8.32 1.91 -4.18
C PHE A 32 9.23 0.91 -3.45
N TYR A 33 8.90 -0.39 -3.48
CA TYR A 33 9.56 -1.40 -2.62
C TYR A 33 10.61 -2.27 -3.32
N ARG A 34 10.89 -2.06 -4.62
CA ARG A 34 11.79 -2.94 -5.38
C ARG A 34 13.07 -2.30 -5.93
N HIS A 35 13.57 -1.24 -5.29
CA HIS A 35 14.98 -0.85 -5.40
C HIS A 35 15.78 -1.21 -4.14
N GLY A 36 15.41 -2.33 -3.50
CA GLY A 36 16.24 -3.03 -2.52
C GLY A 36 17.10 -4.09 -3.21
N SER A 37 18.04 -3.69 -4.05
CA SER A 37 19.16 -4.55 -4.44
C SER A 37 20.36 -3.70 -4.83
N THR A 38 21.05 -3.22 -3.79
CA THR A 38 22.49 -3.01 -3.62
C THR A 38 22.77 -1.69 -2.92
N SER A 39 22.76 -1.73 -1.58
CA SER A 39 23.77 -1.10 -0.71
C SER A 39 23.26 -1.09 0.72
N ALA A 40 24.14 -1.50 1.62
CA ALA A 40 23.90 -1.63 3.04
C ALA A 40 23.61 -0.27 3.71
N ALA A 41 22.81 -0.33 4.77
CA ALA A 41 22.82 0.56 5.93
C ALA A 41 22.50 2.06 5.71
N ALA A 42 21.23 2.40 5.86
CA ALA A 42 20.83 3.62 6.57
C ALA A 42 19.45 3.39 7.23
N PRO A 43 19.18 3.95 8.43
CA PRO A 43 17.83 3.94 8.99
C PRO A 43 16.91 4.65 8.00
N ASP A 44 15.80 4.00 7.67
CA ASP A 44 14.88 4.35 6.59
C ASP A 44 13.99 5.56 6.94
N THR A 45 14.64 6.63 7.41
CA THR A 45 13.98 7.87 7.81
C THR A 45 13.50 8.62 6.58
N GLU A 46 12.37 9.30 6.71
CA GLU A 46 11.81 10.08 5.60
C GLU A 46 12.80 11.15 5.10
N ALA A 47 13.65 11.67 5.99
CA ALA A 47 14.73 12.59 5.65
C ALA A 47 15.83 11.94 4.78
N ALA A 48 16.23 10.70 5.10
CA ALA A 48 17.20 9.96 4.30
C ALA A 48 16.67 9.65 2.89
N ARG A 49 15.39 9.26 2.78
CA ARG A 49 14.73 9.02 1.48
C ARG A 49 14.67 10.30 0.62
N ARG A 50 14.31 11.44 1.23
CA ARG A 50 14.30 12.74 0.54
C ARG A 50 15.71 13.13 0.08
N ALA A 51 16.72 12.98 0.94
CA ALA A 51 18.11 13.28 0.60
C ALA A 51 18.61 12.43 -0.58
N HIS A 52 18.33 11.13 -0.57
CA HIS A 52 18.65 10.23 -1.68
C HIS A 52 17.93 10.61 -2.97
N MET A 53 16.65 11.02 -2.89
CA MET A 53 15.90 11.47 -4.06
C MET A 53 16.49 12.76 -4.64
N LEU A 54 16.81 13.73 -3.77
CA LEU A 54 17.46 14.98 -4.15
C LEU A 54 18.81 14.72 -4.83
N GLU A 55 19.63 13.82 -4.29
CA GLU A 55 20.92 13.41 -4.86
C GLU A 55 20.75 12.76 -6.23
N ARG A 56 19.77 11.88 -6.41
CA ARG A 56 19.48 11.27 -7.72
C ARG A 56 19.08 12.29 -8.77
N PHE A 57 18.21 13.25 -8.42
CA PHE A 57 17.82 14.31 -9.34
C PHE A 57 18.99 15.25 -9.67
N ASP A 58 19.86 15.51 -8.72
CA ASP A 58 21.05 16.32 -8.90
C ASP A 58 22.06 15.66 -9.86
N GLN A 59 22.28 14.35 -9.71
CA GLN A 59 23.14 13.57 -10.60
C GLN A 59 22.61 13.50 -12.03
N GLU A 60 21.30 13.34 -12.21
CA GLU A 60 20.67 13.19 -13.53
C GLU A 60 20.49 14.52 -14.26
N LEU A 61 20.16 15.58 -13.52
CA LEU A 61 19.77 16.87 -14.11
C LEU A 61 20.83 17.97 -13.95
N HIS A 62 21.94 17.66 -13.25
CA HIS A 62 23.02 18.60 -12.95
C HIS A 62 22.50 19.93 -12.38
N LEU A 63 21.74 19.82 -11.30
CA LEU A 63 21.04 20.96 -10.72
C LEU A 63 22.01 22.03 -10.20
N THR A 64 21.66 23.30 -10.39
CA THR A 64 22.34 24.40 -9.71
C THR A 64 21.96 24.43 -8.22
N GLY A 65 22.73 25.16 -7.40
CA GLY A 65 22.43 25.30 -5.97
C GLY A 65 21.02 25.83 -5.69
N GLU A 66 20.53 26.76 -6.50
CA GLU A 66 19.17 27.31 -6.38
C GLU A 66 18.09 26.30 -6.79
N GLN A 67 18.32 25.53 -7.86
CA GLN A 67 17.41 24.48 -8.29
C GLN A 67 17.34 23.35 -7.26
N ARG A 68 18.48 22.98 -6.66
CA ARG A 68 18.55 21.98 -5.59
C ARG A 68 17.77 22.43 -4.36
N ALA A 69 17.91 23.68 -3.93
CA ALA A 69 17.15 24.23 -2.81
C ALA A 69 15.63 24.24 -3.09
N SER A 70 15.25 24.62 -4.32
CA SER A 70 13.85 24.61 -4.75
C SER A 70 13.27 23.18 -4.78
N LEU A 71 14.03 22.21 -5.29
CA LEU A 71 13.61 20.81 -5.31
C LEU A 71 13.43 20.25 -3.89
N ASP A 72 14.32 20.59 -2.96
CA ASP A 72 14.20 20.16 -1.57
C ASP A 72 12.90 20.64 -0.90
N GLN A 73 12.52 21.90 -1.15
CA GLN A 73 11.26 22.47 -0.68
C GLN A 73 10.05 21.76 -1.30
N ILE A 74 10.11 21.48 -2.61
CA ILE A 74 9.05 20.74 -3.31
C ILE A 74 8.87 19.35 -2.70
N LEU A 75 9.96 18.59 -2.54
CA LEU A 75 9.94 17.24 -1.98
C LEU A 75 9.38 17.24 -0.54
N THR A 76 9.78 18.21 0.27
CA THR A 76 9.27 18.39 1.65
C THR A 76 7.77 18.65 1.67
N LYS A 77 7.28 19.55 0.81
CA LYS A 77 5.85 19.86 0.70
C LYS A 77 5.04 18.65 0.25
N VAL A 78 5.51 17.95 -0.78
CA VAL A 78 4.86 16.75 -1.31
C VAL A 78 4.78 15.67 -0.23
N GLN A 79 5.87 15.42 0.50
CA GLN A 79 5.88 14.48 1.62
C GLN A 79 4.83 14.83 2.68
N ALA A 80 4.71 16.10 3.07
CA ALA A 80 3.69 16.54 4.02
C ALA A 80 2.26 16.31 3.50
N GLN A 81 2.01 16.55 2.21
CA GLN A 81 0.72 16.27 1.58
C GLN A 81 0.39 14.77 1.60
N TYR A 82 1.32 13.91 1.20
CA TYR A 82 1.14 12.46 1.27
C TYR A 82 0.85 11.97 2.69
N LYS A 83 1.57 12.50 3.69
CA LYS A 83 1.30 12.18 5.10
C LYS A 83 -0.11 12.58 5.52
N GLY A 84 -0.56 13.77 5.13
CA GLY A 84 -1.93 14.23 5.38
C GLY A 84 -2.99 13.32 4.77
N ILE A 85 -2.83 12.96 3.49
CA ILE A 85 -3.72 12.04 2.78
C ILE A 85 -3.75 10.67 3.47
N ARG A 86 -2.57 10.13 3.83
CA ARG A 86 -2.46 8.85 4.52
C ARG A 86 -3.23 8.85 5.84
N LEU A 87 -3.07 9.89 6.66
CA LEU A 87 -3.78 10.02 7.93
C LEU A 87 -5.30 10.05 7.77
N GLN A 88 -5.81 10.61 6.68
CA GLN A 88 -7.25 10.65 6.38
C GLN A 88 -7.81 9.30 5.90
N ILE A 89 -7.02 8.54 5.14
CA ILE A 89 -7.47 7.31 4.49
C ILE A 89 -7.20 6.05 5.34
N GLU A 90 -6.14 6.04 6.16
CA GLU A 90 -5.79 4.91 7.05
C GLU A 90 -6.98 4.39 7.88
N PRO A 91 -7.79 5.24 8.54
CA PRO A 91 -8.94 4.77 9.32
C PRO A 91 -9.98 4.06 8.45
N GLN A 92 -10.23 4.57 7.23
CA GLN A 92 -11.21 4.01 6.30
C GLN A 92 -10.76 2.63 5.79
N ILE A 93 -9.48 2.49 5.48
CA ILE A 93 -8.89 1.21 5.10
C ILE A 93 -8.99 0.21 6.25
N ASN A 94 -8.71 0.63 7.48
CA ASN A 94 -8.80 -0.23 8.66
C ASN A 94 -10.25 -0.68 8.92
N ALA A 95 -11.22 0.22 8.78
CA ALA A 95 -12.64 -0.11 8.88
C ALA A 95 -13.06 -1.18 7.85
N ALA A 96 -12.70 -0.99 6.57
CA ALA A 96 -13.02 -1.95 5.51
C ALA A 96 -12.39 -3.34 5.75
N ARG A 97 -11.16 -3.38 6.31
CA ARG A 97 -10.49 -4.63 6.68
C ARG A 97 -11.24 -5.36 7.79
N GLU A 98 -11.66 -4.65 8.84
CA GLU A 98 -12.40 -5.26 9.95
C GLU A 98 -13.79 -5.72 9.52
N GLU A 99 -14.47 -4.96 8.66
CA GLU A 99 -15.73 -5.38 8.06
C GLU A 99 -15.57 -6.68 7.25
N GLY A 100 -14.56 -6.74 6.37
CA GLY A 100 -14.26 -7.95 5.61
C GLY A 100 -13.93 -9.15 6.51
N ARG A 101 -13.16 -8.93 7.59
CA ARG A 101 -12.89 -9.97 8.60
C ARG A 101 -14.17 -10.47 9.25
N ALA A 102 -15.09 -9.58 9.62
CA ALA A 102 -16.38 -9.95 10.22
C ALA A 102 -17.26 -10.76 9.24
N GLN A 103 -17.34 -10.33 7.98
CA GLN A 103 -18.08 -11.07 6.94
C GLN A 103 -17.50 -12.47 6.71
N ILE A 104 -16.17 -12.61 6.68
CA ILE A 104 -15.52 -13.93 6.59
C ILE A 104 -15.85 -14.78 7.82
N ARG A 105 -15.76 -14.24 9.05
CA ARG A 105 -16.12 -14.99 10.27
C ARG A 105 -17.56 -15.52 10.25
N ALA A 106 -18.48 -14.79 9.61
CA ALA A 106 -19.89 -15.16 9.56
C ALA A 106 -20.15 -16.41 8.70
N ILE A 107 -19.32 -16.68 7.69
CA ILE A 107 -19.49 -17.84 6.78
C ILE A 107 -18.68 -19.08 7.21
N LEU A 108 -17.82 -18.94 8.23
CA LEU A 108 -16.98 -20.04 8.70
C LEU A 108 -17.71 -20.93 9.72
N THR A 109 -17.45 -22.24 9.63
CA THR A 109 -17.92 -23.20 10.63
C THR A 109 -17.20 -22.96 11.97
N PRO A 110 -17.77 -23.41 13.11
CA PRO A 110 -17.13 -23.28 14.41
C PRO A 110 -15.69 -23.82 14.43
N ASP A 111 -15.44 -24.95 13.78
CA ASP A 111 -14.12 -25.59 13.73
C ASP A 111 -13.10 -24.83 12.85
N GLN A 112 -13.57 -24.01 11.90
CA GLN A 112 -12.71 -23.21 11.02
C GLN A 112 -12.27 -21.89 11.67
N LYS A 113 -13.07 -21.33 12.59
CA LYS A 113 -12.80 -20.02 13.22
C LYS A 113 -11.43 -19.93 13.90
N PRO A 114 -10.96 -20.93 14.69
CA PRO A 114 -9.64 -20.88 15.30
C PRO A 114 -8.49 -20.73 14.29
N ARG A 115 -8.56 -21.45 13.16
CA ARG A 115 -7.55 -21.39 12.09
C ARG A 115 -7.55 -20.03 11.40
N PHE A 116 -8.73 -19.41 11.26
CA PHE A 116 -8.84 -18.06 10.70
C PHE A 116 -8.24 -17.01 11.63
N GLU A 117 -8.46 -17.10 12.95
CA GLU A 117 -7.87 -16.16 13.90
C GLU A 117 -6.33 -16.28 13.96
N GLU A 118 -5.78 -17.49 13.87
CA GLU A 118 -4.34 -17.69 13.74
C GLU A 118 -3.77 -17.09 12.45
N PHE A 119 -4.49 -17.24 11.34
CA PHE A 119 -4.13 -16.61 10.07
C PHE A 119 -4.14 -15.07 10.17
N LEU A 120 -5.13 -14.48 10.83
CA LEU A 120 -5.18 -13.03 11.05
C LEU A 120 -4.02 -12.52 11.90
N LYS A 121 -3.66 -13.23 12.98
CA LYS A 121 -2.52 -12.88 13.84
C LYS A 121 -1.22 -12.77 13.06
N ARG A 122 -0.91 -13.79 12.24
CA ARG A 122 0.28 -13.78 11.37
C ARG A 122 0.29 -12.59 10.42
N LEU A 123 -0.84 -12.30 9.77
CA LEU A 123 -0.95 -11.14 8.88
C LEU A 123 -0.70 -9.81 9.60
N ASP A 124 -1.19 -9.67 10.83
CA ASP A 124 -1.02 -8.44 11.62
C ASP A 124 0.42 -8.30 12.13
N GLU A 125 1.08 -9.40 12.49
CA GLU A 125 2.51 -9.44 12.84
C GLU A 125 3.39 -9.04 11.65
N GLU A 126 3.16 -9.63 10.47
CA GLU A 126 3.88 -9.26 9.24
C GLU A 126 3.70 -7.78 8.88
N ARG A 127 2.52 -7.20 9.14
CA ARG A 127 2.28 -5.76 8.91
C ARG A 127 3.00 -4.89 9.93
N ARG A 128 3.03 -5.28 11.21
CA ARG A 128 3.78 -4.55 12.24
C ARG A 128 5.26 -4.54 11.93
N GLN A 129 5.83 -5.66 11.50
CA GLN A 129 7.25 -5.75 11.12
C GLN A 129 7.60 -4.90 9.89
N ARG A 130 6.66 -4.70 8.95
CA ARG A 130 6.88 -3.82 7.78
C ARG A 130 6.70 -2.33 8.08
N ASN A 131 5.97 -2.01 9.14
CA ASN A 131 5.68 -0.63 9.54
C ASN A 131 6.61 -0.12 10.65
N GLN A 132 7.44 -1.01 11.23
CA GLN A 132 8.53 -0.70 12.17
C GLN A 132 9.83 -0.52 11.39
#